data_AF-A0A498F2D4-F1
#
_entry.id   AF-A0A498F2D4-F1
#
_cell.length_a   1.000
_cell.length_b   1.000
_cell.length_c   1.000
_cell.angle_alpha   90.00
_cell.angle_beta   90.00
_cell.angle_gamma   90.00
#
_symmetry.space_group_name_H-M   'P 1'
#
loop_
_entity.id
_entity.type
_entity.pdbx_description
1 polymer ?
#
loop_
_entity_poly.entity_id
_entity_poly.type
_entity_poly.pdbx_seq_one_letter_code
_entity_poly.pdbx_strand_id
1 'polypeptide(L)'
;GDTCVVESYVYAVGRTSLRTRIRAYRESPRTGERELTTESYFVFVAVDADGNPTPVPELEVAGERCRELRDEALAAEPDEGR
;
A
#
# COMPACT_ATOMS: atom_id res chain seq x y z
N GLY A 1 15.77 -18.16 -12.24
CA GLY A 1 15.01 -16.90 -12.14
C GLY A 1 14.65 -16.71 -10.69
N ASP A 2 14.62 -15.46 -10.24
CA ASP A 2 14.16 -15.11 -8.90
C ASP A 2 12.68 -14.75 -8.94
N THR A 3 11.98 -14.89 -7.81
CA THR A 3 10.57 -14.53 -7.68
C THR A 3 10.47 -13.08 -7.21
N CYS A 4 9.60 -12.28 -7.84
CA CYS A 4 9.23 -10.97 -7.31
C CYS A 4 7.99 -11.13 -6.42
N VAL A 5 8.12 -10.82 -5.13
CA VAL A 5 7.01 -10.79 -4.18
C VAL A 5 6.63 -9.34 -3.94
N VAL A 6 5.37 -9.00 -4.16
CA VAL A 6 4.84 -7.67 -3.87
C VAL A 6 3.88 -7.76 -2.71
N GLU A 7 4.15 -7.01 -1.66
CA GLU A 7 3.26 -6.83 -0.53
C GLU A 7 2.71 -5.41 -0.56
N SER A 8 1.39 -5.26 -0.45
CA SER A 8 0.74 -3.96 -0.43
C SER A 8 -0.43 -3.93 0.53
N TYR A 9 -0.70 -2.73 1.06
CA TYR A 9 -1.82 -2.49 1.95
C TYR A 9 -2.25 -1.02 1.91
N VAL A 10 -3.55 -0.79 2.08
CA VAL A 10 -4.13 0.55 2.20
C VAL A 10 -3.96 1.00 3.65
N TYR A 11 -3.40 2.20 3.87
CA TYR A 11 -3.19 2.76 5.20
C TYR A 11 -4.00 4.02 5.48
N ALA A 12 -4.57 4.64 4.44
CA ALA A 12 -5.49 5.77 4.57
C ALA A 12 -6.42 5.88 3.35
N VAL A 13 -7.58 6.48 3.56
CA VAL A 13 -8.57 6.74 2.50
C VAL A 13 -9.01 8.19 2.54
N GLY A 14 -9.16 8.79 1.36
CA GLY A 14 -9.83 10.07 1.16
C GLY A 14 -11.30 9.84 0.80
N ARG A 15 -11.97 10.86 0.24
CA ARG A 15 -13.36 10.71 -0.22
C ARG A 15 -13.48 9.69 -1.35
N THR A 16 -12.58 9.76 -2.34
CA THR A 16 -12.59 8.91 -3.55
C THR A 16 -11.24 8.25 -3.80
N SER A 17 -10.30 8.35 -2.86
CA SER A 17 -8.91 7.93 -3.06
C SER A 17 -8.41 7.00 -1.97
N LEU A 18 -7.43 6.17 -2.31
CA LEU A 18 -6.78 5.20 -1.43
C LEU A 18 -5.28 5.49 -1.41
N ARG A 19 -4.69 5.63 -0.22
CA ARG A 19 -3.24 5.70 -0.02
C ARG A 19 -2.73 4.30 0.31
N THR A 20 -1.81 3.80 -0.53
CA THR A 20 -1.33 2.42 -0.50
C THR A 20 0.18 2.40 -0.41
N ARG A 21 0.73 1.63 0.55
CA ARG A 21 2.17 1.36 0.59
C ARG A 21 2.42 0.06 -0.14
N ILE A 22 3.45 0.05 -0.99
CA ILE A 22 3.83 -1.10 -1.81
C ILE A 22 5.31 -1.41 -1.53
N ARG A 23 5.61 -2.67 -1.21
CA ARG A 23 6.97 -3.17 -0.97
C ARG A 23 7.21 -4.34 -1.92
N ALA A 24 8.26 -4.24 -2.73
CA ALA A 24 8.68 -5.29 -3.64
C ALA A 24 9.94 -5.97 -3.10
N TYR A 25 9.93 -7.29 -3.13
CA TYR A 25 11.01 -8.14 -2.66
C TYR A 25 11.49 -9.05 -3.77
N ARG A 26 12.80 -9.27 -3.81
CA ARG A 26 13.39 -10.39 -4.52
C ARG A 26 13.39 -11.59 -3.57
N GLU A 27 12.79 -12.69 -4.00
CA GLU A 27 12.72 -13.94 -3.25
C GLU A 27 13.48 -15.06 -3.98
N SER A 28 14.36 -15.75 -3.25
CA SER A 28 15.03 -16.97 -3.71
C SER A 28 14.04 -18.14 -3.68
N PRO A 29 13.68 -18.76 -4.81
CA PRO A 29 12.69 -19.85 -4.82
C PRO A 29 13.15 -21.12 -4.11
N ARG A 30 14.47 -21.26 -3.88
CA ARG A 30 15.06 -22.45 -3.25
C ARG A 30 15.16 -22.35 -1.74
N THR A 31 15.40 -21.14 -1.23
CA THR A 31 15.64 -20.89 0.20
C THR A 31 14.49 -20.14 0.88
N GLY A 32 13.65 -19.44 0.11
CA GLY A 32 12.61 -18.55 0.63
C GLY A 32 13.13 -17.23 1.18
N GLU A 33 14.44 -16.96 1.08
CA GLU A 33 15.03 -15.71 1.54
C GLU A 33 14.51 -14.54 0.70
N ARG A 34 14.10 -13.46 1.39
CA ARG A 34 13.56 -12.23 0.80
C ARG A 34 14.49 -11.04 1.07
N GLU A 35 14.71 -10.25 0.03
CA GLU A 35 15.45 -8.99 0.09
C GLU A 35 14.54 -7.87 -0.45
N LEU A 36 14.35 -6.80 0.32
CA LEU A 36 13.58 -5.64 -0.13
C LEU A 36 14.34 -4.94 -1.25
N THR A 37 13.71 -4.77 -2.40
CA THR A 37 14.33 -4.12 -3.57
C THR A 37 13.87 -2.68 -3.72
N THR A 38 12.58 -2.42 -3.51
CA THR A 38 12.01 -1.08 -3.58
C THR A 38 10.75 -0.98 -2.74
N GLU A 39 10.49 0.23 -2.25
CA GLU A 39 9.24 0.59 -1.62
C GLU A 39 8.73 1.92 -2.16
N SER A 40 7.42 2.12 -2.12
CA SER A 40 6.78 3.31 -2.65
C SER A 40 5.40 3.53 -2.04
N TYR A 41 4.93 4.77 -2.13
CA TYR A 41 3.62 5.22 -1.66
C TYR A 41 2.81 5.69 -2.86
N PHE A 42 1.59 5.17 -3.00
CA PHE A 42 0.73 5.44 -4.16
C PHE A 42 -0.61 5.99 -3.71
N VAL A 43 -1.15 6.92 -4.49
CA VAL A 43 -2.54 7.38 -4.40
C VAL A 43 -3.32 6.80 -5.58
N PHE A 44 -4.30 5.95 -5.28
CA PHE A 44 -5.27 5.46 -6.25
C PHE A 44 -6.57 6.25 -6.13
N VAL A 45 -7.32 6.41 -7.22
CA VAL A 45 -8.64 7.06 -7.24
C VAL A 45 -9.66 6.08 -7.79
N ALA A 46 -10.75 5.87 -7.05
CA ALA A 46 -11.87 5.06 -7.50
C ALA A 46 -12.70 5.86 -8.52
N VAL A 47 -13.03 5.22 -9.64
CA VAL A 47 -13.84 5.80 -10.72
C VAL A 47 -15.00 4.88 -11.07
N ASP A 48 -16.13 5.47 -11.48
CA ASP A 48 -17.28 4.73 -12.00
C ASP A 48 -17.12 4.36 -13.49
N ALA A 49 -18.14 3.75 -14.09
CA ALA A 49 -18.13 3.32 -15.49
C ALA A 49 -18.00 4.49 -16.49
N ASP A 50 -18.39 5.70 -16.09
CA ASP A 50 -18.30 6.92 -16.90
C ASP A 50 -16.96 7.65 -16.65
N GLY A 51 -16.10 7.12 -15.79
CA GLY A 51 -14.81 7.69 -15.44
C GLY A 51 -14.86 8.78 -14.36
N ASN A 52 -15.99 8.99 -13.70
CA ASN A 52 -16.12 10.01 -12.65
C ASN A 52 -15.63 9.47 -11.29
N PRO A 53 -14.95 10.28 -10.46
CA PRO A 53 -14.54 9.87 -9.13
C PRO A 53 -15.71 9.48 -8.23
N THR A 54 -15.68 8.25 -7.71
CA THR A 54 -16.74 7.70 -6.84
C THR A 54 -16.26 7.55 -5.40
N PRO A 55 -17.14 7.74 -4.39
CA PRO A 55 -16.76 7.53 -3.00
C PRO A 55 -16.24 6.12 -2.71
N VAL A 56 -15.22 6.05 -1.84
CA VAL A 56 -14.72 4.78 -1.30
C VAL A 56 -15.22 4.55 0.13
N PRO A 57 -15.36 3.29 0.58
CA PRO A 57 -15.69 2.99 1.97
C PRO A 57 -14.63 3.53 2.95
N GLU A 58 -15.06 3.77 4.19
CA GLU A 58 -14.12 4.08 5.27
C GLU A 58 -13.17 2.91 5.54
N LEU A 59 -11.92 3.21 5.88
CA LEU A 59 -10.92 2.20 6.19
C LEU A 59 -11.09 1.68 7.62
N GLU A 60 -11.52 0.44 7.75
CA GLU A 60 -11.49 -0.27 9.03
C GLU A 60 -10.08 -0.82 9.31
N VAL A 61 -9.51 -0.47 10.46
CA VAL A 61 -8.18 -0.92 10.89
C VAL A 61 -8.36 -1.93 12.03
N ALA A 62 -8.65 -3.19 11.66
CA ALA A 62 -8.98 -4.25 12.61
C ALA A 62 -7.73 -4.99 13.10
N GLY A 63 -7.59 -5.12 14.43
CA GLY A 63 -6.50 -5.87 15.06
C GLY A 63 -5.19 -5.08 15.19
N GLU A 64 -4.23 -5.67 15.92
CA GLU A 64 -2.93 -5.06 16.22
C GLU A 64 -2.08 -4.90 14.95
N ARG A 65 -1.97 -5.96 14.15
CA ARG A 65 -1.18 -5.97 12.92
C ARG A 65 -1.55 -4.86 11.94
N CYS A 66 -2.85 -4.60 11.75
CA CYS A 66 -3.30 -3.53 10.85
C CYS A 66 -2.97 -2.14 11.39
N ARG A 67 -3.02 -1.94 12.72
CA ARG A 67 -2.63 -0.67 13.35
C ARG A 67 -1.15 -0.41 13.16
N GLU A 68 -0.31 -1.40 13.44
CA GLU A 68 1.14 -1.30 13.23
C GLU A 68 1.49 -0.95 11.78
N LEU A 69 0.92 -1.67 10.81
CA LEU A 69 1.16 -1.42 9.40
C LEU A 69 0.76 0.00 8.98
N ARG A 70 -0.39 0.47 9.50
CA ARG A 70 -0.88 1.82 9.26
C ARG A 70 0.04 2.88 9.87
N ASP A 71 0.42 2.72 11.13
CA ASP A 71 1.25 3.69 11.84
C ASP A 71 2.66 3.75 11.22
N GLU A 72 3.23 2.60 10.84
CA GLU A 72 4.49 2.52 10.10
C GLU A 72 4.41 3.28 8.78
N ALA A 73 3.33 3.07 8.00
CA ALA A 73 3.15 3.76 6.73
C ALA A 73 2.94 5.27 6.91
N LEU A 74 2.15 5.70 7.89
CA LEU A 74 1.93 7.13 8.18
C LEU A 74 3.21 7.84 8.63
N ALA A 75 4.10 7.14 9.35
CA ALA A 75 5.36 7.70 9.81
C ALA A 75 6.46 7.74 8.73
N ALA A 76 6.45 6.77 7.81
CA ALA A 76 7.47 6.62 6.78
C ALA A 76 7.07 7.21 5.41
N GLU A 77 5.81 7.61 5.24
CA GLU A 77 5.37 8.31 4.04
C GLU A 77 6.13 9.63 3.90
N PRO A 78 6.84 9.86 2.78
CA PRO A 78 7.55 11.09 2.57
C PRO A 78 6.56 12.26 2.52
N ASP A 79 6.93 13.38 3.13
CA ASP A 79 6.20 14.65 3.00
C ASP A 79 6.27 15.08 1.53
N GLU A 80 5.33 14.63 0.71
CA GLU A 80 5.07 15.22 -0.59
C GLU A 80 4.43 16.58 -0.33
N GLY A 81 5.30 17.59 -0.23
CA GLY A 81 4.91 18.99 -0.11
C GLY A 81 3.82 19.31 -1.12
N ARG A 82 2.65 19.69 -0.59
CA ARG A 82 1.55 20.25 -1.36
C ARG A 82 1.96 21.54 -2.06
#